data_AF-A0A7W6P5T4-F1
#
_entry.id   AF-A0A7W6P5T4-F1
#
_cell.length_a   1.000
_cell.length_b   1.000
_cell.length_c   1.000
_cell.angle_alpha   90.00
_cell.angle_beta   90.00
_cell.angle_gamma   90.00
#
_symmetry.space_group_name_H-M   'P 1'
#
loop_
_entity.id
_entity.type
_entity.pdbx_description
1 polymer ?
#
loop_
_entity_poly.entity_id
_entity_poly.type
_entity_poly.pdbx_seq_one_letter_code
_entity_poly.pdbx_strand_id
1 'polypeptide(L)'
;MVVIYVGINDVWHKQSSHTGTDYDKYLKFYQALINKIQGAGSKVVLVTPSVVGEKKDGTNELDADLNKYAEGIRSLAAKNNLPVCDLRKVFTEYEAKNNPEDKEKGILTVDRVHLNETGNKLVADQLLPLVK
;
A
#
# COMPACT_ATOMS: atom_id res chain seq x y z
N MET A 1 0.63 18.47 -6.98
CA MET A 1 1.12 17.32 -6.20
C MET A 1 0.24 16.13 -6.55
N VAL A 2 0.81 14.95 -6.75
CA VAL A 2 0.07 13.72 -7.05
C VAL A 2 0.49 12.64 -6.06
N VAL A 3 -0.48 11.97 -5.47
CA VAL A 3 -0.27 10.81 -4.60
C VAL A 3 -0.63 9.56 -5.38
N ILE A 4 0.31 8.62 -5.50
CA ILE A 4 0.08 7.34 -6.18
C ILE A 4 -0.17 6.28 -5.12
N TYR A 5 -1.44 5.93 -4.91
CA TYR A 5 -1.87 4.87 -4.00
C TYR A 5 -2.63 3.79 -4.76
N VAL A 6 -1.86 2.90 -5.38
CA VAL A 6 -2.35 1.74 -6.15
C VAL A 6 -1.43 0.55 -5.87
N GLY A 7 -1.95 -0.67 -5.98
CA GLY A 7 -1.16 -1.90 -5.78
C GLY A 7 -1.89 -3.03 -5.06
N ILE A 8 -2.96 -2.75 -4.29
CA ILE A 8 -3.72 -3.81 -3.61
C ILE A 8 -4.33 -4.77 -4.64
N ASN A 9 -5.03 -4.25 -5.64
CA ASN A 9 -5.67 -5.09 -6.67
C ASN A 9 -4.64 -5.85 -7.51
N ASP A 10 -3.46 -5.28 -7.76
CA ASP A 10 -2.37 -5.95 -8.47
C ASP A 10 -1.90 -7.24 -7.76
N VAL A 11 -2.05 -7.30 -6.43
CA VAL A 11 -1.78 -8.49 -5.61
C VAL A 11 -3.04 -9.32 -5.39
N TRP A 12 -4.09 -8.72 -4.83
CA TRP A 12 -5.31 -9.41 -4.41
C TRP A 12 -6.04 -10.10 -5.56
N HIS A 13 -6.14 -9.44 -6.72
CA HIS A 13 -6.86 -10.00 -7.86
C HIS A 13 -6.13 -11.16 -8.54
N LYS A 14 -4.88 -11.48 -8.16
CA LYS A 14 -4.24 -12.73 -8.62
C LYS A 14 -4.97 -13.95 -8.10
N GLN A 15 -5.35 -13.92 -6.82
CA GLN A 15 -6.04 -15.02 -6.17
C GLN A 15 -7.56 -14.94 -6.36
N SER A 16 -8.16 -13.75 -6.24
CA SER A 16 -9.63 -13.64 -6.28
C SER A 16 -10.21 -13.74 -7.68
N SER A 17 -9.50 -13.24 -8.70
CA SER A 17 -10.06 -13.03 -10.04
C SER A 17 -9.09 -13.35 -11.17
N HIS A 18 -7.91 -13.91 -10.87
CA HIS A 18 -6.86 -14.27 -11.83
C HIS A 18 -6.43 -13.13 -12.76
N THR A 19 -6.52 -11.87 -12.30
CA THR A 19 -6.30 -10.65 -13.10
C THR A 19 -5.29 -9.67 -12.48
N GLY A 20 -4.61 -10.04 -11.39
CA GLY A 20 -3.56 -9.20 -10.82
C GLY A 20 -2.34 -9.04 -11.73
N THR A 21 -1.42 -8.15 -11.36
CA THR A 21 -0.30 -7.75 -12.21
C THR A 21 1.00 -8.42 -11.77
N ASP A 22 1.75 -9.04 -12.68
CA ASP A 22 3.07 -9.58 -12.36
C ASP A 22 4.05 -8.52 -11.88
N TYR A 23 4.92 -8.90 -10.94
CA TYR A 23 5.77 -7.97 -10.21
C TYR A 23 6.63 -7.08 -11.14
N ASP A 24 7.26 -7.67 -12.15
CA ASP A 24 8.09 -6.93 -13.10
C ASP A 24 7.28 -5.95 -13.96
N LYS A 25 6.05 -6.34 -14.31
CA LYS A 25 5.12 -5.51 -15.09
C LYS A 25 4.58 -4.37 -14.23
N TYR A 26 4.24 -4.67 -12.98
CA TYR A 26 3.81 -3.71 -11.98
C TYR A 26 4.84 -2.59 -11.82
N LEU A 27 6.12 -2.93 -11.58
CA LEU A 27 7.17 -1.91 -11.41
C LEU A 27 7.42 -1.08 -12.66
N LYS A 28 7.35 -1.69 -13.86
CA LYS A 28 7.47 -0.96 -15.13
C LYS A 28 6.34 0.05 -15.31
N PHE A 29 5.11 -0.33 -15.00
CA PHE A 29 3.95 0.58 -15.06
C PHE A 29 4.05 1.68 -14.01
N TYR A 30 4.47 1.35 -12.79
CA TYR A 30 4.66 2.30 -11.72
C TYR A 30 5.72 3.36 -12.07
N GLN A 31 6.86 2.94 -12.65
CA GLN A 31 7.88 3.87 -13.16
C GLN A 31 7.34 4.73 -14.33
N ALA A 32 6.53 4.16 -15.21
CA ALA A 32 5.92 4.93 -16.30
C ALA A 32 4.95 6.01 -15.78
N LEU A 33 4.18 5.72 -14.72
CA LEU A 33 3.34 6.71 -14.04
C LEU A 33 4.19 7.84 -13.43
N ILE A 34 5.27 7.49 -12.70
CA ILE A 34 6.21 8.46 -12.12
C ILE A 34 6.74 9.40 -13.21
N ASN A 35 7.28 8.84 -14.31
CA ASN A 35 7.84 9.61 -15.41
C ASN A 35 6.80 10.55 -16.04
N LYS A 36 5.59 10.04 -16.29
CA LYS A 36 4.52 10.83 -16.91
C LYS A 36 4.10 12.00 -16.03
N ILE A 37 3.95 11.77 -14.72
CA ILE A 37 3.50 12.80 -13.79
C ILE A 37 4.59 13.86 -13.55
N GLN A 38 5.84 13.43 -13.33
CA GLN A 38 6.97 14.37 -13.17
C GLN A 38 7.23 15.15 -14.46
N GLY A 39 7.08 14.52 -15.64
CA GLY A 39 7.20 15.17 -16.94
C GLY A 39 6.17 16.28 -17.18
N ALA A 40 5.02 16.22 -16.48
CA ALA A 40 4.03 17.30 -16.45
C ALA A 40 4.32 18.38 -15.38
N GLY A 41 5.47 18.34 -14.71
CA GLY A 41 5.89 19.30 -13.70
C GLY A 41 5.30 19.08 -12.30
N SER A 42 4.63 17.94 -12.05
CA SER A 42 4.03 17.66 -10.74
C SER A 42 4.99 16.95 -9.80
N LYS A 43 5.00 17.38 -8.52
CA LYS A 43 5.57 16.59 -7.41
C LYS A 43 4.78 15.30 -7.21
N VAL A 44 5.47 14.23 -6.80
CA VAL A 44 4.92 12.88 -6.62
C VAL A 44 5.23 12.36 -5.21
N VAL A 45 4.24 11.74 -4.57
CA VAL A 45 4.38 10.91 -3.36
C VAL A 45 3.95 9.49 -3.69
N LEU A 46 4.76 8.51 -3.32
CA LEU A 46 4.41 7.09 -3.50
C LEU A 46 3.79 6.54 -2.22
N VAL A 47 2.82 5.64 -2.36
CA VAL A 47 2.15 4.99 -1.22
C VAL A 47 2.23 3.49 -1.40
N THR A 48 2.72 2.77 -0.38
CA THR A 48 2.75 1.30 -0.41
C THR A 48 1.34 0.73 -0.22
N PRO A 49 1.02 -0.47 -0.74
CA PRO A 49 -0.25 -1.13 -0.44
C PRO A 49 -0.37 -1.37 1.08
N SER A 50 -1.57 -1.30 1.63
CA SER A 50 -1.80 -1.52 3.06
C SER A 50 -1.84 -3.02 3.41
N VAL A 51 -3.03 -3.62 3.40
CA VAL A 51 -3.26 -4.99 3.88
C VAL A 51 -4.34 -5.70 3.03
N VAL A 52 -4.31 -7.03 3.06
CA VAL A 52 -5.43 -7.89 2.64
C VAL A 52 -5.65 -8.92 3.74
N GLY A 53 -6.52 -8.57 4.69
CA GLY A 53 -6.67 -9.25 5.98
C GLY A 53 -5.82 -8.56 7.05
N GLU A 54 -6.27 -8.65 8.30
CA GLU A 54 -5.73 -7.87 9.42
C GLU A 54 -5.08 -8.72 10.51
N LYS A 55 -4.77 -9.99 10.23
CA LYS A 55 -4.08 -10.85 11.20
C LYS A 55 -2.75 -10.23 11.60
N LYS A 56 -2.47 -10.24 12.89
CA LYS A 56 -1.45 -9.39 13.51
C LYS A 56 -0.02 -9.90 13.37
N ASP A 57 0.13 -11.16 12.98
CA ASP A 57 1.39 -11.91 13.00
C ASP A 57 1.96 -12.16 11.59
N GLY A 58 1.41 -11.51 10.56
CA GLY A 58 1.88 -11.67 9.19
C GLY A 58 1.45 -12.99 8.54
N THR A 59 0.42 -13.65 9.08
CA THR A 59 -0.11 -14.92 8.55
C THR A 59 -1.29 -14.74 7.60
N ASN A 60 -1.57 -13.52 7.13
CA ASN A 60 -2.52 -13.35 6.03
C ASN A 60 -1.93 -13.94 4.76
N GLU A 61 -2.78 -14.58 3.97
CA GLU A 61 -2.38 -15.34 2.78
C GLU A 61 -1.51 -14.53 1.80
N LEU A 62 -1.78 -13.23 1.68
CA LEU A 62 -1.14 -12.33 0.73
C LEU A 62 -0.01 -11.48 1.33
N ASP A 63 0.36 -11.67 2.60
CA ASP A 63 1.34 -10.82 3.27
C ASP A 63 2.72 -10.86 2.60
N ALA A 64 3.16 -12.03 2.15
CA ALA A 64 4.44 -12.18 1.46
C ALA A 64 4.49 -11.39 0.13
N ASP A 65 3.42 -11.45 -0.66
CA ASP A 65 3.33 -10.67 -1.90
C ASP A 65 3.18 -9.17 -1.61
N LEU A 66 2.32 -8.76 -0.66
CA LEU A 66 2.20 -7.35 -0.27
C LEU A 66 3.54 -6.78 0.19
N ASN A 67 4.32 -7.54 0.97
CA ASN A 67 5.67 -7.15 1.38
C ASN A 67 6.61 -6.96 0.19
N LYS A 68 6.59 -7.89 -0.77
CA LYS A 68 7.40 -7.81 -2.00
C LYS A 68 7.03 -6.57 -2.83
N TYR A 69 5.75 -6.27 -3.01
CA TYR A 69 5.29 -5.14 -3.82
C TYR A 69 5.55 -3.81 -3.11
N ALA A 70 5.36 -3.74 -1.79
CA ALA A 70 5.74 -2.59 -0.98
C ALA A 70 7.25 -2.30 -1.11
N GLU A 71 8.10 -3.33 -1.07
CA GLU A 71 9.55 -3.16 -1.22
C GLU A 71 9.94 -2.63 -2.61
N GLY A 72 9.26 -3.10 -3.66
CA GLY A 72 9.44 -2.56 -5.00
C GLY A 72 9.08 -1.08 -5.11
N ILE A 73 8.02 -0.63 -4.44
CA ILE A 73 7.65 0.80 -4.38
C ILE A 73 8.69 1.60 -3.59
N ARG A 74 9.18 1.10 -2.44
CA ARG A 74 10.26 1.75 -1.68
C ARG A 74 11.52 1.92 -2.52
N SER A 75 11.89 0.89 -3.27
CA SER A 75 13.03 0.93 -4.20
C SER A 75 12.83 1.95 -5.32
N LEU A 76 11.63 2.05 -5.89
CA LEU A 76 11.29 3.09 -6.88
C LEU A 76 11.33 4.49 -6.27
N ALA A 77 10.83 4.68 -5.05
CA ALA A 77 10.88 5.94 -4.35
C ALA A 77 12.33 6.40 -4.16
N ALA A 78 13.20 5.51 -3.64
CA ALA A 78 14.62 5.79 -3.45
C ALA A 78 15.33 6.12 -4.77
N LYS A 79 15.11 5.33 -5.82
CA LYS A 79 15.70 5.53 -7.15
C LYS A 79 15.33 6.89 -7.76
N ASN A 80 14.09 7.34 -7.57
CA ASN A 80 13.58 8.58 -8.14
C ASN A 80 13.65 9.76 -7.17
N ASN A 81 14.26 9.58 -5.98
CA ASN A 81 14.33 10.57 -4.90
C ASN A 81 12.94 11.15 -4.53
N LEU A 82 11.97 10.26 -4.33
CA LEU A 82 10.59 10.60 -4.01
C LEU A 82 10.26 10.28 -2.54
N PRO A 83 9.39 11.07 -1.90
CA PRO A 83 8.81 10.71 -0.61
C PRO A 83 7.92 9.45 -0.73
N VAL A 84 7.89 8.66 0.34
CA VAL A 84 7.05 7.46 0.46
C VAL A 84 6.18 7.53 1.72
N CYS A 85 4.89 7.25 1.56
CA CYS A 85 3.96 6.94 2.64
C CYS A 85 3.88 5.41 2.77
N ASP A 86 4.57 4.84 3.76
CA ASP A 86 4.69 3.38 3.88
C ASP A 86 3.53 2.77 4.68
N LEU A 87 2.34 2.75 4.08
CA LEU A 87 1.14 2.20 4.70
C LEU A 87 1.25 0.71 5.02
N ARG A 88 2.02 -0.07 4.24
CA ARG A 88 2.26 -1.49 4.55
C ARG A 88 2.81 -1.64 5.97
N LYS A 89 3.89 -0.92 6.26
CA LYS A 89 4.53 -0.93 7.58
C LYS A 89 3.58 -0.41 8.66
N VAL A 90 2.96 0.74 8.41
CA VAL A 90 2.06 1.40 9.38
C VAL A 90 0.89 0.50 9.78
N PHE A 91 0.23 -0.15 8.82
CA PHE A 91 -0.89 -1.03 9.10
C PHE A 91 -0.46 -2.27 9.88
N THR A 92 0.62 -2.95 9.45
CA THR A 92 1.11 -4.14 10.17
C THR A 92 1.52 -3.82 11.61
N GLU A 93 2.14 -2.66 11.85
CA GLU A 93 2.50 -2.23 13.21
C GLU A 93 1.27 -1.86 14.04
N TYR A 94 0.24 -1.30 13.42
CA TYR A 94 -1.02 -0.98 14.07
C TYR A 94 -1.76 -2.25 14.48
N GLU A 95 -1.90 -3.22 13.58
CA GLU A 95 -2.58 -4.49 13.83
C GLU A 95 -1.86 -5.32 14.90
N ALA A 96 -0.52 -5.38 14.85
CA ALA A 96 0.30 -6.01 15.89
C ALA A 96 0.00 -5.50 17.30
N LYS A 97 -0.33 -4.20 17.43
CA LYS A 97 -0.59 -3.53 18.71
C LYS A 97 -2.07 -3.52 19.10
N ASN A 98 -2.97 -3.45 18.12
CA ASN A 98 -4.39 -3.14 18.35
C ASN A 98 -5.36 -4.26 17.96
N ASN A 99 -4.86 -5.42 17.48
CA ASN A 99 -5.68 -6.59 17.16
C ASN A 99 -5.40 -7.78 18.10
N PRO A 100 -5.62 -7.67 19.42
CA PRO A 100 -5.28 -8.74 20.36
C PRO A 100 -6.02 -10.06 20.07
N GLU A 101 -7.21 -9.97 19.51
CA GLU A 101 -8.08 -11.10 19.14
C GLU A 101 -7.72 -11.73 17.77
N ASP A 102 -6.71 -11.22 17.07
CA ASP A 102 -6.27 -11.70 15.76
C ASP A 102 -7.40 -11.79 14.71
N LYS A 103 -8.27 -10.77 14.71
CA LYS A 103 -9.38 -10.65 13.79
C LYS A 103 -8.86 -10.49 12.36
N GLU A 104 -9.55 -11.11 11.40
CA GLU A 104 -9.20 -10.98 9.99
C GLU A 104 -9.63 -9.63 9.38
N LYS A 105 -10.55 -8.90 10.02
CA LYS A 105 -11.10 -7.59 9.60
C LYS A 105 -11.77 -6.85 10.77
N GLY A 106 -12.08 -5.57 10.58
CA GLY A 106 -12.82 -4.74 11.52
C GLY A 106 -11.95 -3.80 12.37
N ILE A 107 -10.63 -3.93 12.32
CA ILE A 107 -9.66 -3.09 13.02
C ILE A 107 -9.43 -1.79 12.23
N LEU A 108 -9.00 -1.90 10.98
CA LEU A 108 -8.76 -0.77 10.06
C LEU A 108 -9.59 -0.86 8.78
N THR A 109 -10.21 -2.01 8.50
CA THR A 109 -10.94 -2.34 7.28
C THR A 109 -12.33 -2.90 7.59
N VAL A 110 -13.24 -2.82 6.63
CA VAL A 110 -14.59 -3.37 6.70
C VAL A 110 -14.62 -4.80 6.16
N ASP A 111 -13.91 -5.06 5.08
CA ASP A 111 -13.98 -6.31 4.31
C ASP A 111 -12.60 -6.92 4.03
N ARG A 112 -11.64 -6.66 4.91
CA ARG A 112 -10.22 -7.05 4.80
C ARG A 112 -9.38 -6.15 3.88
N VAL A 113 -10.00 -5.25 3.12
CA VAL A 113 -9.31 -4.39 2.15
C VAL A 113 -9.72 -2.92 2.30
N HIS A 114 -11.02 -2.64 2.23
CA HIS A 114 -11.55 -1.28 2.21
C HIS A 114 -11.59 -0.72 3.64
N LEU A 115 -11.08 0.49 3.81
CA LEU A 115 -10.85 1.09 5.12
C LEU A 115 -12.16 1.45 5.82
N ASN A 116 -12.21 1.20 7.13
CA ASN A 116 -13.22 1.77 8.02
C ASN A 116 -12.85 3.22 8.40
N GLU A 117 -13.62 3.86 9.30
CA GLU A 117 -13.32 5.23 9.74
C GLU A 117 -11.93 5.38 10.36
N THR A 118 -11.52 4.44 11.21
CA THR A 118 -10.20 4.41 11.85
C THR A 118 -9.08 4.26 10.82
N GLY A 119 -9.24 3.35 9.86
CA GLY A 119 -8.29 3.15 8.76
C GLY A 119 -8.14 4.39 7.87
N ASN A 120 -9.26 5.03 7.51
CA ASN A 120 -9.22 6.28 6.75
C ASN A 120 -8.51 7.40 7.51
N LYS A 121 -8.77 7.54 8.81
CA LYS A 121 -8.08 8.52 9.65
C LYS A 121 -6.57 8.23 9.72
N LEU A 122 -6.18 6.97 9.91
CA LEU A 122 -4.78 6.58 9.97
C LEU A 122 -4.05 6.93 8.66
N VAL A 123 -4.64 6.63 7.50
CA VAL A 123 -4.08 7.01 6.20
C VAL A 123 -3.94 8.53 6.06
N ALA A 124 -4.96 9.29 6.47
CA ALA A 124 -4.91 10.75 6.43
C ALA A 124 -3.77 11.31 7.31
N ASP A 125 -3.62 10.80 8.53
CA ASP A 125 -2.56 11.21 9.46
C ASP A 125 -1.15 10.94 8.89
N GLN A 126 -0.97 9.84 8.13
CA GLN A 126 0.32 9.52 7.49
C GLN A 126 0.59 10.30 6.20
N LEU A 127 -0.44 10.62 5.42
CA LEU A 127 -0.28 11.35 4.16
C LEU A 127 -0.15 12.86 4.36
N LEU A 128 -0.88 13.44 5.32
CA LEU A 128 -0.95 14.88 5.52
C LEU A 128 0.42 15.57 5.66
N PRO A 129 1.43 15.00 6.35
CA PRO A 129 2.78 15.58 6.42
C PRO A 129 3.52 15.62 5.09
N LEU A 130 3.16 14.77 4.13
CA LEU A 130 3.87 14.61 2.84
C LEU A 130 3.27 15.45 1.70
N VAL A 131 2.08 16.00 1.90
CA VAL A 131 1.33 16.75 0.88
C VAL A 131 1.21 18.25 1.19
N LYS A 132 1.90 18.72 2.24
CA LYS A 132 1.99 20.14 2.59
C LYS A 132 2.96 20.91 1.68
#